data_AF-A0A8H7F4V7-F1
#
_entry.id   AF-A0A8H7F4V7-F1
#
_cell.length_a   1.000
_cell.length_b   1.000
_cell.length_c   1.000
_cell.angle_alpha   90.00
_cell.angle_beta   90.00
_cell.angle_gamma   90.00
#
_symmetry.space_group_name_H-M   'P 1'
#
loop_
_entity.id
_entity.type
_entity.pdbx_description
1 polymer ?
#
loop_
_entity_poly.entity_id
_entity_poly.type
_entity_poly.pdbx_seq_one_letter_code
_entity_poly.pdbx_strand_id
1 'polypeptide(L)'
;MFNWFRLNFSLSRPSKYVSIRRRIPTFCSSRIQTYWRRPPRAGRTALYLQKNSISSPAVRPVDQKRRVKVFQEDLSTRTWLSSSDSTAFCSTMRILASIVAFAAVQLAAAGTIQRRASVNDVANLGYATLNGGTSGGSGGSQTTVTTLDQLTSAVSGDSRKIVLISGRISGSAVVRVGSNTSILGQPGSLLDGVGLRVLGESNVIIRNVKISRVVADVGDALGIQEAHQVWVDHVDLSSDRDHDKDFYDGLLDITHGCTGITVTNSRLHDHWKGSLVGHSDSNGSEDTPMTVTYANNWWHNLNSRTPSFRFGHGHIFNNVFDANADGINTRDGAQLLVENNVWTNPAKQKPLYSTDGGFAVARGNDFGGGENTAPAGNFNSPPYSYSLQSTTTTRSNVPNTAGQNLSF
;
A
#
# COMPACT_ATOMS: atom_id res chain seq x y z
N MET A 1 -35.77 41.63 42.41
CA MET A 1 -35.39 42.89 41.71
C MET A 1 -34.40 42.49 40.62
N PHE A 2 -34.63 42.55 39.31
CA PHE A 2 -35.61 43.23 38.46
C PHE A 2 -35.83 42.42 37.15
N ASN A 3 -37.09 42.39 36.70
CA ASN A 3 -37.73 42.17 35.39
C ASN A 3 -36.90 41.68 34.17
N TRP A 4 -37.30 40.60 33.49
CA TRP A 4 -38.40 40.44 32.49
C TRP A 4 -38.25 41.30 31.22
N PHE A 5 -38.05 40.63 30.07
CA PHE A 5 -38.89 40.82 28.87
C PHE A 5 -38.85 39.56 27.97
N ARG A 6 -40.01 38.91 27.86
CA ARG A 6 -40.38 37.99 26.77
C ARG A 6 -40.95 38.81 25.62
N LEU A 7 -40.69 38.40 24.38
CA LEU A 7 -41.58 38.68 23.25
C LEU A 7 -41.69 37.40 22.40
N ASN A 8 -42.92 36.96 22.25
CA ASN A 8 -43.41 35.90 21.38
C ASN A 8 -44.42 36.54 20.41
N PHE A 9 -44.77 35.77 19.36
CA PHE A 9 -45.75 35.96 18.28
C PHE A 9 -45.14 36.41 16.93
N SER A 10 -45.59 35.95 15.76
CA SER A 10 -46.34 34.77 15.28
C SER A 10 -46.63 35.00 13.79
N LEU A 11 -46.40 33.98 12.96
CA LEU A 11 -47.07 33.60 11.70
C LEU A 11 -47.52 34.67 10.68
N SER A 12 -47.02 34.56 9.44
CA SER A 12 -47.85 34.20 8.25
C SER A 12 -47.02 34.09 6.95
N ARG A 13 -47.18 32.96 6.25
CA ARG A 13 -46.78 32.65 4.86
C ARG A 13 -47.79 33.29 3.86
N PRO A 14 -47.61 33.38 2.51
CA PRO A 14 -47.00 32.34 1.65
C PRO A 14 -46.32 32.72 0.30
N SER A 15 -45.66 31.69 -0.26
CA SER A 15 -45.58 31.30 -1.69
C SER A 15 -44.98 32.26 -2.74
N LYS A 16 -43.93 31.79 -3.43
CA LYS A 16 -43.99 31.52 -4.89
C LYS A 16 -42.85 30.60 -5.34
N TYR A 17 -43.23 29.39 -5.72
CA TYR A 17 -42.46 28.48 -6.57
C TYR A 17 -42.31 29.09 -7.97
N VAL A 18 -41.10 29.07 -8.53
CA VAL A 18 -40.89 29.22 -9.98
C VAL A 18 -40.14 27.99 -10.48
N SER A 19 -40.91 27.11 -11.12
CA SER A 19 -40.47 25.96 -11.90
C SER A 19 -40.07 26.44 -13.30
N ILE A 20 -38.79 26.37 -13.64
CA ILE A 20 -38.33 26.52 -15.04
C ILE A 20 -38.09 25.12 -15.60
N ARG A 21 -39.14 24.54 -16.20
CA ARG A 21 -39.01 23.41 -17.12
C ARG A 21 -38.50 23.94 -18.46
N ARG A 22 -37.26 23.64 -18.84
CA ARG A 22 -36.83 23.75 -20.23
C ARG A 22 -37.36 22.56 -21.01
N ARG A 23 -38.23 22.84 -21.99
CA ARG A 23 -38.78 21.87 -22.93
C ARG A 23 -37.70 21.45 -23.94
N ILE A 24 -37.63 20.14 -24.12
CA ILE A 24 -37.04 19.44 -25.26
C ILE A 24 -37.93 19.71 -26.49
N PRO A 25 -37.38 20.08 -27.66
CA PRO A 25 -38.09 19.94 -28.92
C PRO A 25 -37.82 18.55 -29.51
N THR A 26 -38.87 17.74 -29.55
CA THR A 26 -39.02 16.57 -30.42
C THR A 26 -39.19 17.03 -31.87
N PHE A 27 -38.32 16.58 -32.77
CA PHE A 27 -38.57 16.58 -34.21
C PHE A 27 -39.04 15.20 -34.67
N CYS A 28 -40.03 15.23 -35.54
CA CYS A 28 -40.79 14.10 -36.04
C CYS A 28 -40.13 13.51 -37.31
N SER A 29 -40.06 12.18 -37.34
CA SER A 29 -40.32 11.27 -38.48
C SER A 29 -39.81 11.62 -39.89
N SER A 30 -38.89 10.80 -40.40
CA SER A 30 -39.04 10.23 -41.75
C SER A 30 -38.58 8.76 -41.80
N ARG A 31 -39.63 7.93 -41.89
CA ARG A 31 -39.74 6.53 -42.28
C ARG A 31 -38.87 6.13 -43.50
N ILE A 32 -38.03 5.09 -43.37
CA ILE A 32 -37.69 4.13 -44.44
C ILE A 32 -37.63 2.71 -43.84
N GLN A 33 -38.72 1.96 -43.99
CA GLN A 33 -38.76 0.50 -44.18
C GLN A 33 -38.68 0.30 -45.70
N THR A 34 -38.07 -0.71 -46.33
CA THR A 34 -37.82 -2.12 -46.04
C THR A 34 -37.02 -2.66 -47.25
N TYR A 35 -36.20 -3.70 -47.11
CA TYR A 35 -36.38 -5.01 -47.78
C TYR A 35 -35.15 -5.93 -47.61
N TRP A 36 -35.37 -7.02 -46.88
CA TRP A 36 -34.99 -8.42 -47.15
C TRP A 36 -33.74 -8.74 -47.99
N ARG A 37 -32.81 -9.53 -47.41
CA ARG A 37 -32.64 -10.98 -47.72
C ARG A 37 -31.47 -11.62 -46.94
N ARG A 38 -31.79 -12.70 -46.22
CA ARG A 38 -30.95 -13.90 -45.92
C ARG A 38 -31.45 -15.03 -46.86
N PRO A 39 -30.82 -16.23 -47.02
CA PRO A 39 -29.48 -16.75 -46.67
C PRO A 39 -28.84 -17.43 -47.96
N PRO A 40 -28.04 -18.55 -48.02
CA PRO A 40 -27.99 -19.79 -47.19
C PRO A 40 -26.58 -20.27 -46.73
N ARG A 41 -26.61 -21.25 -45.81
CA ARG A 41 -25.51 -22.15 -45.45
C ARG A 41 -25.48 -23.38 -46.38
N ALA A 42 -24.30 -24.02 -46.40
CA ALA A 42 -23.98 -25.44 -46.65
C ALA A 42 -23.58 -25.86 -48.08
N GLY A 43 -22.48 -26.63 -48.15
CA GLY A 43 -22.16 -27.47 -49.31
C GLY A 43 -20.67 -27.74 -49.51
N ARG A 44 -20.21 -28.92 -49.11
CA ARG A 44 -18.87 -29.48 -49.33
C ARG A 44 -18.60 -29.71 -50.82
N THR A 45 -17.35 -29.55 -51.27
CA THR A 45 -16.68 -30.54 -52.14
C THR A 45 -15.16 -30.34 -52.12
N ALA A 46 -14.46 -31.46 -52.01
CA ALA A 46 -13.01 -31.61 -52.04
C ALA A 46 -12.52 -31.76 -53.49
N LEU A 47 -11.26 -31.41 -53.77
CA LEU A 47 -10.34 -32.24 -54.57
C LEU A 47 -8.88 -31.73 -54.53
N TYR A 48 -8.00 -32.65 -54.12
CA TYR A 48 -6.60 -32.90 -54.56
C TYR A 48 -5.49 -31.88 -54.25
N LEU A 49 -4.58 -32.17 -53.31
CA LEU A 49 -3.41 -33.08 -53.33
C LEU A 49 -2.13 -32.41 -53.86
N GLN A 50 -1.25 -32.03 -52.94
CA GLN A 50 0.17 -32.42 -53.07
C GLN A 50 0.79 -32.55 -51.67
N LYS A 51 0.95 -33.81 -51.24
CA LYS A 51 1.82 -34.22 -50.14
C LYS A 51 3.25 -34.12 -50.63
N ASN A 52 4.16 -33.60 -49.79
CA ASN A 52 5.54 -34.06 -49.77
C ASN A 52 5.99 -34.17 -48.30
N SER A 53 5.88 -35.40 -47.79
CA SER A 53 6.60 -35.91 -46.63
C SER A 53 7.99 -36.34 -47.08
N ILE A 54 9.05 -35.88 -46.44
CA ILE A 54 10.35 -36.53 -46.52
C ILE A 54 10.90 -36.75 -45.10
N SER A 55 11.16 -38.02 -44.87
CA SER A 55 11.74 -38.70 -43.73
C SER A 55 13.18 -38.29 -43.42
N SER A 56 13.50 -38.28 -42.13
CA SER A 56 14.87 -38.26 -41.60
C SER A 56 15.72 -39.43 -42.13
N PRO A 57 17.03 -39.19 -42.29
CA PRO A 57 18.01 -40.20 -41.94
C PRO A 57 19.06 -39.65 -40.96
N ALA A 58 19.42 -40.48 -39.98
CA ALA A 58 20.53 -40.25 -39.06
C ALA A 58 21.83 -40.78 -39.67
N VAL A 59 22.90 -39.98 -39.79
CA VAL A 59 24.31 -40.44 -39.79
C VAL A 59 25.26 -39.31 -39.33
N ARG A 60 25.92 -39.60 -38.19
CA ARG A 60 27.27 -39.26 -37.65
C ARG A 60 27.97 -37.90 -37.92
N PRO A 61 28.65 -37.33 -36.90
CA PRO A 61 29.43 -36.09 -37.01
C PRO A 61 30.86 -36.33 -37.52
N VAL A 62 31.37 -35.38 -38.32
CA VAL A 62 32.79 -35.26 -38.70
C VAL A 62 33.37 -33.96 -38.13
N ASP A 63 34.55 -34.17 -37.57
CA ASP A 63 35.58 -33.30 -37.01
C ASP A 63 35.94 -32.04 -37.84
N GLN A 64 36.14 -30.90 -37.16
CA GLN A 64 37.11 -29.89 -37.60
C GLN A 64 37.63 -28.99 -36.45
N LYS A 65 38.83 -29.35 -35.99
CA LYS A 65 39.93 -28.56 -35.38
C LYS A 65 39.88 -27.02 -35.56
N ARG A 66 40.19 -26.26 -34.49
CA ARG A 66 41.55 -25.66 -34.23
C ARG A 66 41.58 -24.70 -33.02
N ARG A 67 42.56 -24.99 -32.14
CA ARG A 67 43.53 -24.13 -31.42
C ARG A 67 43.03 -22.98 -30.53
N VAL A 68 43.48 -22.94 -29.27
CA VAL A 68 44.57 -22.05 -28.77
C VAL A 68 45.23 -22.69 -27.53
N LYS A 69 46.50 -22.33 -27.33
CA LYS A 69 47.62 -22.97 -26.64
C LYS A 69 47.53 -23.06 -25.11
N VAL A 70 48.09 -24.16 -24.60
CA VAL A 70 48.63 -24.36 -23.25
C VAL A 70 49.99 -23.65 -23.17
N PHE A 71 50.29 -23.00 -22.04
CA PHE A 71 51.64 -22.64 -21.63
C PHE A 71 51.89 -23.22 -20.24
N GLN A 72 52.93 -24.02 -20.16
CA GLN A 72 53.50 -24.61 -18.96
C GLN A 72 55.01 -24.46 -19.15
N GLU A 73 55.69 -23.72 -18.28
CA GLU A 73 57.15 -23.71 -18.22
C GLU A 73 57.62 -23.76 -16.76
N ASP A 74 58.03 -24.98 -16.45
CA ASP A 74 59.29 -25.44 -15.86
C ASP A 74 60.20 -24.54 -15.01
N LEU A 75 60.78 -25.21 -14.02
CA LEU A 75 61.80 -24.81 -13.07
C LEU A 75 63.18 -24.72 -13.74
N SER A 76 64.03 -23.79 -13.30
CA SER A 76 65.31 -24.13 -12.65
C SER A 76 66.29 -22.95 -12.55
N THR A 77 67.13 -23.06 -11.51
CA THR A 77 68.50 -22.52 -11.33
C THR A 77 68.73 -21.30 -10.41
N ARG A 78 69.31 -21.63 -9.23
CA ARG A 78 70.55 -21.09 -8.61
C ARG A 78 70.49 -19.67 -8.01
N THR A 79 71.09 -19.32 -6.86
CA THR A 79 72.12 -19.92 -5.98
C THR A 79 72.23 -19.11 -4.67
N TRP A 80 72.40 -19.82 -3.55
CA TRP A 80 73.17 -19.54 -2.30
C TRP A 80 73.39 -18.13 -1.72
N LEU A 81 73.02 -17.96 -0.43
CA LEU A 81 73.82 -17.50 0.73
C LEU A 81 72.89 -17.43 1.97
N SER A 82 72.98 -18.36 2.93
CA SER A 82 73.77 -18.27 4.18
C SER A 82 73.02 -17.64 5.36
N SER A 83 72.92 -18.44 6.46
CA SER A 83 72.81 -18.06 7.89
C SER A 83 71.60 -17.22 8.32
N SER A 84 70.99 -17.35 9.49
CA SER A 84 70.98 -18.22 10.67
C SER A 84 69.84 -17.66 11.53
N ASP A 85 69.22 -18.47 12.37
CA ASP A 85 68.31 -18.08 13.46
C ASP A 85 66.96 -17.42 13.10
N SER A 86 65.86 -18.14 13.36
CA SER A 86 64.61 -17.57 13.92
C SER A 86 63.53 -18.66 14.09
N THR A 87 63.76 -19.66 14.95
CA THR A 87 62.74 -20.66 15.34
C THR A 87 61.83 -20.21 16.50
N ALA A 88 61.83 -18.93 16.88
CA ALA A 88 61.09 -18.44 18.05
C ALA A 88 59.88 -17.53 17.75
N PHE A 89 59.58 -17.18 16.48
CA PHE A 89 58.56 -16.17 16.17
C PHE A 89 57.26 -16.71 15.54
N CYS A 90 57.14 -18.02 15.29
CA CYS A 90 56.04 -18.56 14.48
C CYS A 90 54.89 -19.22 15.29
N SER A 91 55.03 -19.38 16.61
CA SER A 91 54.01 -20.04 17.45
C SER A 91 53.09 -19.09 18.22
N THR A 92 53.46 -17.82 18.41
CA THR A 92 52.64 -16.83 19.14
C THR A 92 51.65 -16.08 18.24
N MET A 93 51.91 -15.96 16.93
CA MET A 93 50.99 -15.30 15.98
C MET A 93 49.79 -16.17 15.54
N ARG A 94 49.85 -17.50 15.70
CA ARG A 94 48.72 -18.39 15.34
C ARG A 94 47.65 -18.48 16.43
N ILE A 95 47.98 -18.17 17.67
CA ILE A 95 47.03 -18.19 18.80
C ILE A 95 46.24 -16.87 18.87
N LEU A 96 46.84 -15.73 18.51
CA LEU A 96 46.14 -14.43 18.48
C LEU A 96 45.14 -14.29 17.31
N ALA A 97 45.44 -14.84 16.13
CA ALA A 97 44.53 -14.79 14.99
C ALA A 97 43.25 -15.63 15.20
N SER A 98 43.34 -16.68 16.02
CA SER A 98 42.22 -17.58 16.31
C SER A 98 41.24 -17.01 17.35
N ILE A 99 41.72 -16.16 18.27
CA ILE A 99 40.88 -15.51 19.30
C ILE A 99 40.12 -14.30 18.70
N VAL A 100 40.74 -13.55 17.78
CA VAL A 100 40.06 -12.44 17.09
C VAL A 100 38.98 -12.95 16.12
N ALA A 101 39.20 -14.09 15.45
CA ALA A 101 38.19 -14.71 14.59
C ALA A 101 36.99 -15.26 15.38
N PHE A 102 37.19 -15.78 16.60
CA PHE A 102 36.08 -16.26 17.44
C PHE A 102 35.27 -15.11 18.07
N ALA A 103 35.91 -13.97 18.36
CA ALA A 103 35.21 -12.76 18.84
C ALA A 103 34.42 -12.06 17.71
N ALA A 104 34.91 -12.08 16.48
CA ALA A 104 34.23 -11.47 15.33
C ALA A 104 32.98 -12.26 14.88
N VAL A 105 32.95 -13.59 15.08
CA VAL A 105 31.78 -14.43 14.73
C VAL A 105 30.66 -14.31 15.77
N GLN A 106 30.95 -13.96 17.02
CA GLN A 106 29.94 -13.75 18.07
C GLN A 106 29.21 -12.39 17.94
N LEU A 107 29.81 -11.39 17.29
CA LEU A 107 29.16 -10.10 17.02
C LEU A 107 28.19 -10.14 15.83
N ALA A 108 28.27 -11.16 14.96
CA ALA A 108 27.37 -11.32 13.82
C ALA A 108 26.04 -12.02 14.16
N ALA A 109 25.91 -12.57 15.38
CA ALA A 109 24.72 -13.29 15.84
C ALA A 109 23.95 -12.52 16.93
N ALA A 110 24.21 -11.23 17.12
CA ALA A 110 23.27 -10.35 17.79
C ALA A 110 22.06 -10.17 16.86
N GLY A 111 21.18 -11.17 16.84
CA GLY A 111 19.85 -11.01 16.26
C GLY A 111 19.27 -9.74 16.86
N THR A 112 18.88 -8.79 16.01
CA THR A 112 18.13 -7.63 16.43
C THR A 112 16.99 -8.13 17.31
N ILE A 113 17.05 -7.83 18.62
CA ILE A 113 15.95 -8.11 19.54
C ILE A 113 14.79 -7.25 19.03
N GLN A 114 13.98 -7.81 18.15
CA GLN A 114 12.77 -7.13 17.71
C GLN A 114 11.85 -7.07 18.93
N ARG A 115 11.44 -5.84 19.28
CA ARG A 115 10.42 -5.63 20.30
C ARG A 115 9.20 -6.42 19.87
N ARG A 116 8.75 -7.38 20.70
CA ARG A 116 7.47 -8.04 20.48
C ARG A 116 6.37 -6.99 20.40
N ALA A 117 5.45 -7.15 19.47
CA ALA A 117 4.30 -6.28 19.38
C ALA A 117 3.51 -6.35 20.69
N SER A 118 3.01 -5.22 21.15
CA SER A 118 2.22 -5.12 22.37
C SER A 118 0.81 -4.65 22.03
N VAL A 119 -0.17 -5.19 22.74
CA VAL A 119 -1.56 -4.72 22.66
C VAL A 119 -1.73 -3.26 23.10
N ASN A 120 -0.74 -2.73 23.82
CA ASN A 120 -0.69 -1.35 24.31
C ASN A 120 0.21 -0.44 23.47
N ASP A 121 0.69 -0.91 22.32
CA ASP A 121 1.49 -0.08 21.41
C ASP A 121 0.70 1.16 20.97
N VAL A 122 1.42 2.27 20.87
CA VAL A 122 0.91 3.57 20.42
C VAL A 122 1.64 3.99 19.16
N ALA A 123 1.03 4.88 18.37
CA ALA A 123 1.66 5.41 17.17
C ALA A 123 2.98 6.10 17.52
N ASN A 124 4.04 5.74 16.80
CA ASN A 124 5.39 6.24 17.02
C ASN A 124 6.01 6.90 15.79
N LEU A 125 5.23 7.07 14.72
CA LEU A 125 5.67 7.67 13.48
C LEU A 125 4.54 8.48 12.82
N GLY A 126 4.93 9.49 12.04
CA GLY A 126 4.01 10.19 11.16
C GLY A 126 3.06 11.16 11.87
N TYR A 127 2.07 11.64 11.13
CA TYR A 127 1.08 12.59 11.64
C TYR A 127 0.29 12.08 12.86
N ALA A 128 0.11 10.76 13.00
CA ALA A 128 -0.53 10.14 14.16
C ALA A 128 0.26 10.31 15.49
N THR A 129 1.47 10.86 15.47
CA THR A 129 2.23 11.18 16.70
C THR A 129 1.96 12.58 17.24
N LEU A 130 1.36 13.45 16.43
CA LEU A 130 1.13 14.84 16.77
C LEU A 130 -0.09 14.99 17.68
N ASN A 131 -0.36 16.20 18.18
CA ASN A 131 -1.60 16.55 18.87
C ASN A 131 -1.96 15.62 20.06
N GLY A 132 -0.96 15.15 20.80
CA GLY A 132 -1.16 14.21 21.92
C GLY A 132 -1.01 12.73 21.54
N GLY A 133 -0.79 12.44 20.26
CA GLY A 133 -0.53 11.10 19.72
C GLY A 133 -1.79 10.26 19.52
N THR A 134 -1.59 9.05 18.99
CA THR A 134 -2.64 8.04 18.80
C THR A 134 -2.30 6.84 19.67
N SER A 135 -3.09 6.66 20.73
CA SER A 135 -2.94 5.57 21.70
C SER A 135 -4.00 4.47 21.58
N GLY A 136 -5.05 4.72 20.79
CA GLY A 136 -6.15 3.79 20.61
C GLY A 136 -6.77 3.39 21.95
N GLY A 137 -6.85 2.08 22.13
CA GLY A 137 -7.32 1.40 23.32
C GLY A 137 -6.27 1.15 24.41
N SER A 138 -5.03 1.62 24.27
CA SER A 138 -3.91 1.27 25.16
C SER A 138 -4.25 1.49 26.65
N GLY A 139 -4.14 0.42 27.46
CA GLY A 139 -4.53 0.41 28.87
C GLY A 139 -6.04 0.20 29.13
N GLY A 140 -6.84 -0.02 28.10
CA GLY A 140 -8.27 -0.33 28.18
C GLY A 140 -8.57 -1.82 28.37
N SER A 141 -9.86 -2.15 28.46
CA SER A 141 -10.32 -3.54 28.53
C SER A 141 -10.05 -4.28 27.23
N GLN A 142 -9.63 -5.54 27.33
CA GLN A 142 -9.37 -6.41 26.17
C GLN A 142 -10.55 -7.35 25.94
N THR A 143 -10.95 -7.53 24.68
CA THR A 143 -12.01 -8.47 24.29
C THR A 143 -11.60 -9.20 23.03
N THR A 144 -11.64 -10.52 23.05
CA THR A 144 -11.41 -11.35 21.85
C THR A 144 -12.73 -11.63 21.15
N VAL A 145 -12.75 -11.45 19.84
CA VAL A 145 -13.93 -11.66 18.98
C VAL A 145 -13.64 -12.70 17.90
N THR A 146 -14.62 -13.55 17.64
CA THR A 146 -14.55 -14.62 16.62
C THR A 146 -15.75 -14.59 15.68
N THR A 147 -16.71 -13.68 15.87
CA THR A 147 -17.88 -13.51 15.01
C THR A 147 -18.11 -12.06 14.63
N LEU A 148 -18.88 -11.83 13.57
CA LEU A 148 -19.22 -10.48 13.10
C LEU A 148 -20.01 -9.69 14.15
N ASP A 149 -20.97 -10.31 14.83
CA ASP A 149 -21.78 -9.65 15.86
C ASP A 149 -20.92 -9.25 17.08
N GLN A 150 -19.99 -10.12 17.48
CA GLN A 150 -19.04 -9.82 18.54
C GLN A 150 -18.12 -8.66 18.16
N LEU A 151 -17.56 -8.69 16.94
CA LEU A 151 -16.73 -7.60 16.43
C LEU A 151 -17.51 -6.28 16.43
N THR A 152 -18.71 -6.28 15.84
CA THR A 152 -19.57 -5.09 15.73
C THR A 152 -19.90 -4.51 17.10
N SER A 153 -20.24 -5.35 18.07
CA SER A 153 -20.56 -4.91 19.43
C SER A 153 -19.32 -4.37 20.14
N ALA A 154 -18.19 -5.07 20.05
CA ALA A 154 -16.98 -4.78 20.81
C ALA A 154 -16.29 -3.48 20.38
N VAL A 155 -16.39 -3.08 19.11
CA VAL A 155 -15.72 -1.86 18.59
C VAL A 155 -16.59 -0.61 18.67
N SER A 156 -17.83 -0.71 19.14
CA SER A 156 -18.77 0.41 19.19
C SER A 156 -18.55 1.35 20.39
N GLY A 157 -18.95 2.61 20.24
CA GLY A 157 -18.87 3.67 21.26
C GLY A 157 -17.44 4.10 21.61
N ASP A 158 -17.29 4.94 22.64
CA ASP A 158 -16.04 5.71 22.84
C ASP A 158 -15.21 5.29 24.06
N SER A 159 -15.67 4.26 24.80
CA SER A 159 -14.90 3.71 25.91
C SER A 159 -13.56 3.18 25.43
N ARG A 160 -12.49 3.43 26.19
CA ARG A 160 -11.16 2.94 25.85
C ARG A 160 -11.11 1.42 25.87
N LYS A 161 -10.79 0.78 24.73
CA LYS A 161 -10.83 -0.69 24.59
C LYS A 161 -9.92 -1.24 23.50
N ILE A 162 -9.51 -2.48 23.71
CA ILE A 162 -8.71 -3.27 22.78
C ILE A 162 -9.55 -4.46 22.34
N VAL A 163 -9.71 -4.63 21.04
CA VAL A 163 -10.48 -5.71 20.43
C VAL A 163 -9.53 -6.59 19.63
N LEU A 164 -9.41 -7.86 20.04
CA LEU A 164 -8.56 -8.87 19.41
C LEU A 164 -9.40 -9.71 18.45
N ILE A 165 -9.08 -9.69 17.16
CA ILE A 165 -9.75 -10.55 16.17
C ILE A 165 -9.04 -11.89 16.14
N SER A 166 -9.79 -12.97 16.38
CA SER A 166 -9.29 -14.33 16.37
C SER A 166 -9.94 -15.14 15.25
N GLY A 167 -9.11 -15.72 14.37
CA GLY A 167 -9.58 -16.55 13.26
C GLY A 167 -10.29 -15.77 12.15
N ARG A 168 -11.06 -16.49 11.34
CA ARG A 168 -11.78 -15.92 10.18
C ARG A 168 -13.18 -15.48 10.59
N ILE A 169 -13.49 -14.21 10.35
CA ILE A 169 -14.83 -13.64 10.43
C ILE A 169 -15.26 -13.31 9.00
N SER A 170 -16.31 -13.97 8.53
CA SER A 170 -16.88 -13.75 7.19
C SER A 170 -18.21 -13.02 7.27
N GLY A 171 -18.53 -12.23 6.25
CA GLY A 171 -19.77 -11.48 6.20
C GLY A 171 -19.88 -10.60 4.96
N SER A 172 -20.85 -9.69 4.98
CA SER A 172 -21.10 -8.69 3.94
C SER A 172 -21.56 -7.42 4.64
N ALA A 173 -20.62 -6.73 5.30
CA ALA A 173 -20.91 -5.59 6.15
C ALA A 173 -19.69 -4.68 6.30
N VAL A 174 -19.94 -3.41 6.62
CA VAL A 174 -18.91 -2.50 7.12
C VAL A 174 -19.15 -2.25 8.60
N VAL A 175 -18.18 -2.64 9.43
CA VAL A 175 -18.25 -2.43 10.87
C VAL A 175 -17.76 -1.03 11.21
N ARG A 176 -18.61 -0.24 11.88
CA ARG A 176 -18.23 1.10 12.37
C ARG A 176 -17.45 1.00 13.68
N VAL A 177 -16.27 1.59 13.69
CA VAL A 177 -15.33 1.59 14.82
C VAL A 177 -15.44 2.92 15.55
N GLY A 178 -15.72 2.90 16.84
CA GLY A 178 -15.79 4.09 17.69
C GLY A 178 -14.44 4.54 18.23
N SER A 179 -14.42 5.74 18.82
CA SER A 179 -13.21 6.37 19.36
C SER A 179 -12.50 5.55 20.46
N ASN A 180 -11.22 5.83 20.69
CA ASN A 180 -10.39 5.20 21.73
C ASN A 180 -10.29 3.67 21.62
N THR A 181 -10.25 3.16 20.40
CA THR A 181 -10.29 1.72 20.12
C THR A 181 -8.99 1.26 19.46
N SER A 182 -8.42 0.16 19.94
CA SER A 182 -7.41 -0.60 19.21
C SER A 182 -8.02 -1.90 18.68
N ILE A 183 -8.05 -2.09 17.37
CA ILE A 183 -8.43 -3.34 16.72
C ILE A 183 -7.16 -4.06 16.29
N LEU A 184 -6.91 -5.23 16.89
CA LEU A 184 -5.69 -5.98 16.72
C LEU A 184 -6.01 -7.36 16.15
N GLY A 185 -5.47 -7.69 14.98
CA GLY A 185 -5.60 -9.04 14.45
C GLY A 185 -4.61 -9.99 15.13
N GLN A 186 -5.08 -11.14 15.60
CA GLN A 186 -4.18 -12.23 16.00
C GLN A 186 -3.58 -12.91 14.75
N PRO A 187 -2.48 -13.66 14.89
CA PRO A 187 -1.88 -14.38 13.76
C PRO A 187 -2.91 -15.24 13.00
N GLY A 188 -3.00 -15.04 11.69
CA GLY A 188 -3.94 -15.77 10.82
C GLY A 188 -5.40 -15.31 10.92
N SER A 189 -5.70 -14.23 11.65
CA SER A 189 -7.04 -13.63 11.65
C SER A 189 -7.38 -13.02 10.29
N LEU A 190 -8.65 -13.07 9.91
CA LEU A 190 -9.12 -12.60 8.61
C LEU A 190 -10.54 -12.04 8.71
N LEU A 191 -10.75 -10.84 8.19
CA LEU A 191 -12.07 -10.31 7.84
C LEU A 191 -12.31 -10.55 6.34
N ASP A 192 -13.27 -11.41 6.00
CA ASP A 192 -13.53 -11.79 4.60
C ASP A 192 -14.94 -11.34 4.18
N GLY A 193 -15.00 -10.36 3.28
CA GLY A 193 -16.22 -9.65 2.91
C GLY A 193 -16.69 -8.62 3.95
N VAL A 194 -15.90 -8.40 5.01
CA VAL A 194 -16.21 -7.46 6.10
C VAL A 194 -15.22 -6.30 6.08
N GLY A 195 -15.70 -5.09 5.82
CA GLY A 195 -14.89 -3.87 5.91
C GLY A 195 -14.92 -3.25 7.30
N LEU A 196 -13.98 -2.33 7.56
CA LEU A 196 -13.98 -1.48 8.76
C LEU A 196 -14.15 -0.02 8.36
N ARG A 197 -14.89 0.76 9.15
CA ARG A 197 -15.02 2.21 8.94
C ARG A 197 -14.87 3.01 10.23
N VAL A 198 -13.91 3.93 10.22
CA VAL A 198 -13.73 4.98 11.24
C VAL A 198 -14.41 6.23 10.67
N LEU A 199 -15.55 6.65 11.23
CA LEU A 199 -16.36 7.74 10.67
C LEU A 199 -16.75 8.75 11.75
N GLY A 200 -16.14 9.93 11.72
CA GLY A 200 -16.37 10.98 12.72
C GLY A 200 -15.67 10.72 14.06
N GLU A 201 -14.68 9.83 14.07
CA GLU A 201 -14.10 9.26 15.29
C GLU A 201 -12.63 9.62 15.43
N SER A 202 -12.08 9.44 16.62
CA SER A 202 -10.68 9.77 16.90
C SER A 202 -9.97 8.79 17.81
N ASN A 203 -8.63 8.85 17.76
CA ASN A 203 -7.75 8.01 18.57
C ASN A 203 -8.04 6.52 18.35
N VAL A 204 -7.81 6.06 17.11
CA VAL A 204 -8.06 4.67 16.70
C VAL A 204 -6.78 4.02 16.19
N ILE A 205 -6.53 2.78 16.59
CA ILE A 205 -5.44 1.93 16.08
C ILE A 205 -6.06 0.72 15.38
N ILE A 206 -5.65 0.45 14.15
CA ILE A 206 -6.01 -0.77 13.41
C ILE A 206 -4.71 -1.45 13.02
N ARG A 207 -4.45 -2.62 13.60
CA ARG A 207 -3.12 -3.21 13.53
C ARG A 207 -3.11 -4.71 13.35
N ASN A 208 -2.25 -5.21 12.47
CA ASN A 208 -2.13 -6.65 12.17
C ASN A 208 -3.45 -7.29 11.67
N VAL A 209 -4.34 -6.51 11.06
CA VAL A 209 -5.64 -7.00 10.56
C VAL A 209 -5.50 -7.35 9.09
N LYS A 210 -5.98 -8.53 8.70
CA LYS A 210 -6.16 -8.90 7.29
C LYS A 210 -7.61 -8.69 6.89
N ILE A 211 -7.84 -7.97 5.79
CA ILE A 211 -9.18 -7.74 5.22
C ILE A 211 -9.16 -8.12 3.75
N SER A 212 -10.10 -8.97 3.31
CA SER A 212 -10.20 -9.35 1.91
C SER A 212 -11.61 -9.31 1.33
N ARG A 213 -11.71 -9.02 0.02
CA ARG A 213 -12.92 -9.23 -0.81
C ARG A 213 -14.17 -8.50 -0.32
N VAL A 214 -14.04 -7.25 0.12
CA VAL A 214 -15.18 -6.38 0.42
C VAL A 214 -15.74 -5.84 -0.89
N VAL A 215 -16.91 -6.34 -1.29
CA VAL A 215 -17.59 -5.94 -2.53
C VAL A 215 -17.98 -4.46 -2.48
N ALA A 216 -17.96 -3.78 -3.64
CA ALA A 216 -18.19 -2.35 -3.73
C ALA A 216 -19.54 -1.91 -3.13
N ASP A 217 -20.60 -2.72 -3.31
CA ASP A 217 -21.93 -2.47 -2.77
C ASP A 217 -21.98 -2.45 -1.23
N VAL A 218 -20.97 -3.04 -0.58
CA VAL A 218 -20.78 -3.00 0.88
C VAL A 218 -19.93 -1.78 1.27
N GLY A 219 -18.80 -1.60 0.59
CA GLY A 219 -17.88 -0.47 0.79
C GLY A 219 -16.42 -0.87 0.58
N ASP A 220 -15.51 -0.10 1.17
CA ASP A 220 -14.07 -0.34 1.13
C ASP A 220 -13.63 -1.41 2.14
N ALA A 221 -12.44 -1.98 1.95
CA ALA A 221 -11.84 -2.83 2.97
C ALA A 221 -11.58 -2.03 4.27
N LEU A 222 -11.05 -0.81 4.16
CA LEU A 222 -10.88 0.12 5.26
C LEU A 222 -11.21 1.55 4.83
N GLY A 223 -12.26 2.13 5.42
CA GLY A 223 -12.65 3.52 5.21
C GLY A 223 -12.34 4.39 6.44
N ILE A 224 -11.65 5.51 6.26
CA ILE A 224 -11.38 6.51 7.29
C ILE A 224 -11.97 7.83 6.80
N GLN A 225 -12.96 8.35 7.52
CA GLN A 225 -13.81 9.44 7.07
C GLN A 225 -14.07 10.39 8.24
N GLU A 226 -13.90 11.70 8.05
CA GLU A 226 -14.15 12.71 9.11
C GLU A 226 -13.41 12.39 10.42
N ALA A 227 -12.27 11.70 10.33
CA ALA A 227 -11.59 11.10 11.47
C ALA A 227 -10.25 11.77 11.77
N HIS A 228 -9.84 11.71 13.03
CA HIS A 228 -8.61 12.35 13.49
C HIS A 228 -7.76 11.39 14.32
N GLN A 229 -6.43 11.45 14.21
CA GLN A 229 -5.53 10.62 15.03
C GLN A 229 -5.80 9.11 14.85
N VAL A 230 -5.55 8.61 13.64
CA VAL A 230 -5.74 7.19 13.30
C VAL A 230 -4.41 6.58 12.86
N TRP A 231 -4.07 5.43 13.44
CA TRP A 231 -2.88 4.68 13.07
C TRP A 231 -3.25 3.31 12.51
N VAL A 232 -2.93 3.11 11.23
CA VAL A 232 -3.07 1.84 10.53
C VAL A 232 -1.69 1.22 10.39
N ASP A 233 -1.48 0.02 10.93
CA ASP A 233 -0.15 -0.59 10.94
C ASP A 233 -0.17 -2.10 10.69
N HIS A 234 0.76 -2.64 9.91
CA HIS A 234 0.82 -4.08 9.64
C HIS A 234 -0.51 -4.68 9.12
N VAL A 235 -1.33 -3.92 8.40
CA VAL A 235 -2.55 -4.49 7.80
C VAL A 235 -2.22 -5.16 6.47
N ASP A 236 -2.98 -6.20 6.13
CA ASP A 236 -2.91 -6.90 4.85
C ASP A 236 -4.27 -6.75 4.15
N LEU A 237 -4.33 -5.91 3.12
CA LEU A 237 -5.56 -5.54 2.42
C LEU A 237 -5.52 -6.05 0.98
N SER A 238 -6.52 -6.83 0.59
CA SER A 238 -6.56 -7.41 -0.76
C SER A 238 -7.95 -7.75 -1.27
N SER A 239 -8.03 -8.10 -2.55
CA SER A 239 -9.21 -8.69 -3.16
C SER A 239 -8.76 -9.75 -4.19
N ASP A 240 -9.15 -9.56 -5.45
CA ASP A 240 -8.56 -10.17 -6.63
C ASP A 240 -8.59 -9.15 -7.79
N ARG A 241 -8.10 -9.56 -8.97
CA ARG A 241 -8.16 -8.78 -10.22
C ARG A 241 -8.92 -9.51 -11.33
N ASP A 242 -9.73 -10.49 -10.95
CA ASP A 242 -10.44 -11.38 -11.88
C ASP A 242 -11.81 -10.79 -12.29
N HIS A 243 -12.20 -9.69 -11.65
CA HIS A 243 -13.41 -8.93 -11.91
C HIS A 243 -13.08 -7.56 -12.53
N ASP A 244 -14.10 -6.84 -12.99
CA ASP A 244 -13.92 -5.46 -13.41
C ASP A 244 -13.57 -4.55 -12.21
N LYS A 245 -13.09 -3.34 -12.52
CA LYS A 245 -12.55 -2.41 -11.54
C LYS A 245 -13.54 -1.91 -10.48
N ASP A 246 -14.84 -2.08 -10.69
CA ASP A 246 -15.90 -1.58 -9.80
C ASP A 246 -16.67 -2.70 -9.09
N PHE A 247 -16.30 -3.97 -9.29
CA PHE A 247 -16.80 -5.07 -8.47
C PHE A 247 -16.39 -4.92 -6.99
N TYR A 248 -15.16 -4.46 -6.77
CA TYR A 248 -14.66 -3.98 -5.47
C TYR A 248 -14.44 -2.46 -5.56
N ASP A 249 -14.56 -1.74 -4.42
CA ASP A 249 -14.23 -0.31 -4.39
C ASP A 249 -12.77 -0.05 -3.99
N GLY A 250 -12.47 0.66 -2.90
CA GLY A 250 -11.09 0.89 -2.43
C GLY A 250 -10.60 -0.18 -1.44
N LEU A 251 -9.28 -0.36 -1.34
CA LEU A 251 -8.70 -1.05 -0.18
C LEU A 251 -8.63 -0.12 1.03
N LEU A 252 -8.07 1.08 0.87
CA LEU A 252 -7.88 2.04 1.94
C LEU A 252 -8.23 3.45 1.49
N ASP A 253 -9.41 3.93 1.87
CA ASP A 253 -9.85 5.26 1.50
C ASP A 253 -9.87 6.18 2.72
N ILE A 254 -9.20 7.33 2.60
CA ILE A 254 -9.07 8.37 3.61
C ILE A 254 -9.71 9.64 3.04
N THR A 255 -10.85 10.04 3.56
CA THR A 255 -11.70 11.07 2.92
C THR A 255 -12.31 11.98 3.96
N HIS A 256 -12.88 13.10 3.53
CA HIS A 256 -13.61 14.02 4.41
C HIS A 256 -12.73 14.56 5.55
N GLY A 257 -11.81 15.46 5.23
CA GLY A 257 -11.11 16.28 6.24
C GLY A 257 -10.23 15.53 7.24
N CYS A 258 -9.87 14.26 6.99
CA CYS A 258 -9.08 13.46 7.93
C CYS A 258 -7.69 14.05 8.23
N THR A 259 -7.33 14.15 9.51
CA THR A 259 -6.03 14.68 9.96
C THR A 259 -5.34 13.77 10.96
N GLY A 260 -4.01 13.76 10.99
CA GLY A 260 -3.31 12.91 11.98
C GLY A 260 -3.30 11.44 11.59
N ILE A 261 -3.32 11.12 10.29
CA ILE A 261 -3.41 9.75 9.81
C ILE A 261 -2.02 9.22 9.48
N THR A 262 -1.67 8.04 10.01
CA THR A 262 -0.44 7.33 9.65
C THR A 262 -0.77 5.90 9.23
N VAL A 263 -0.22 5.47 8.09
CA VAL A 263 -0.30 4.12 7.56
C VAL A 263 1.11 3.55 7.43
N THR A 264 1.43 2.53 8.22
CA THR A 264 2.79 1.97 8.29
C THR A 264 2.84 0.47 8.11
N ASN A 265 3.96 -0.03 7.56
CA ASN A 265 4.27 -1.46 7.48
C ASN A 265 3.13 -2.31 6.92
N SER A 266 2.29 -1.76 6.05
CA SER A 266 1.06 -2.40 5.58
C SER A 266 1.23 -2.91 4.16
N ARG A 267 0.50 -3.96 3.80
CA ARG A 267 0.51 -4.56 2.48
C ARG A 267 -0.83 -4.32 1.81
N LEU A 268 -0.83 -3.60 0.69
CA LEU A 268 -2.00 -3.39 -0.15
C LEU A 268 -1.74 -4.09 -1.48
N HIS A 269 -2.55 -5.09 -1.81
CA HIS A 269 -2.24 -5.93 -2.96
C HIS A 269 -3.43 -6.57 -3.67
N ASP A 270 -3.18 -7.01 -4.91
CA ASP A 270 -4.12 -7.79 -5.73
C ASP A 270 -5.50 -7.12 -5.85
N HIS A 271 -5.50 -5.89 -6.36
CA HIS A 271 -6.70 -5.04 -6.37
C HIS A 271 -6.64 -3.94 -7.45
N TRP A 272 -7.80 -3.35 -7.77
CA TRP A 272 -7.90 -2.31 -8.81
C TRP A 272 -7.61 -0.89 -8.30
N LYS A 273 -8.22 -0.47 -7.19
CA LYS A 273 -8.14 0.91 -6.65
C LYS A 273 -7.50 0.87 -5.25
N GLY A 274 -6.17 1.03 -5.18
CA GLY A 274 -5.41 0.83 -3.95
C GLY A 274 -5.86 1.73 -2.79
N SER A 275 -5.54 3.02 -2.84
CA SER A 275 -5.87 3.97 -1.77
C SER A 275 -6.20 5.35 -2.32
N LEU A 276 -7.36 5.88 -1.91
CA LEU A 276 -7.80 7.24 -2.20
C LEU A 276 -7.56 8.16 -0.99
N VAL A 277 -7.01 9.35 -1.22
CA VAL A 277 -6.98 10.45 -0.25
C VAL A 277 -7.70 11.65 -0.84
N GLY A 278 -8.82 12.04 -0.24
CA GLY A 278 -9.73 13.08 -0.75
C GLY A 278 -10.60 12.56 -1.91
N HIS A 279 -11.91 12.54 -1.73
CA HIS A 279 -12.81 11.78 -2.60
C HIS A 279 -13.27 12.53 -3.86
N SER A 280 -13.34 13.87 -3.80
CA SER A 280 -13.89 14.71 -4.86
C SER A 280 -13.05 15.96 -5.09
N ASP A 281 -12.83 16.30 -6.37
CA ASP A 281 -12.14 17.52 -6.81
C ASP A 281 -12.87 18.81 -6.30
N SER A 282 -14.15 18.70 -5.89
CA SER A 282 -14.94 19.82 -5.37
C SER A 282 -14.97 19.91 -3.84
N ASN A 283 -14.20 19.09 -3.11
CA ASN A 283 -14.27 19.03 -1.65
C ASN A 283 -13.17 19.82 -0.92
N GLY A 284 -12.47 20.72 -1.62
CA GLY A 284 -11.30 21.43 -1.07
C GLY A 284 -11.59 22.28 0.18
N SER A 285 -12.84 22.74 0.39
CA SER A 285 -13.21 23.47 1.61
C SER A 285 -13.08 22.62 2.88
N GLU A 286 -13.24 21.30 2.74
CA GLU A 286 -13.13 20.32 3.82
C GLU A 286 -11.75 19.64 3.82
N ASP A 287 -11.23 19.29 2.65
CA ASP A 287 -10.08 18.38 2.53
C ASP A 287 -8.70 19.08 2.54
N THR A 288 -8.64 20.42 2.45
CA THR A 288 -7.36 21.16 2.52
C THR A 288 -6.53 20.98 3.80
N PRO A 289 -7.12 20.74 5.00
CA PRO A 289 -6.36 20.45 6.21
C PRO A 289 -5.85 19.00 6.30
N MET A 290 -6.20 18.12 5.34
CA MET A 290 -5.89 16.69 5.45
C MET A 290 -4.39 16.43 5.60
N THR A 291 -4.03 15.50 6.48
CA THR A 291 -2.64 15.14 6.76
C THR A 291 -2.48 13.63 6.88
N VAL A 292 -1.68 13.04 5.98
CA VAL A 292 -1.52 11.59 5.88
C VAL A 292 -0.05 11.21 5.71
N THR A 293 0.40 10.21 6.47
CA THR A 293 1.71 9.58 6.31
C THR A 293 1.55 8.17 5.78
N TYR A 294 2.32 7.80 4.75
CA TYR A 294 2.50 6.41 4.31
C TYR A 294 3.98 6.03 4.43
N ALA A 295 4.33 5.06 5.29
CA ALA A 295 5.71 4.64 5.43
C ALA A 295 5.92 3.13 5.54
N ASN A 296 6.97 2.62 4.90
CA ASN A 296 7.34 1.20 4.95
C ASN A 296 6.23 0.26 4.43
N ASN A 297 5.33 0.73 3.57
CA ASN A 297 4.24 -0.09 3.03
C ASN A 297 4.67 -0.80 1.74
N TRP A 298 4.10 -1.98 1.52
CA TRP A 298 4.27 -2.73 0.29
C TRP A 298 3.00 -2.65 -0.57
N TRP A 299 3.12 -1.99 -1.71
CA TRP A 299 2.06 -1.81 -2.70
C TRP A 299 2.32 -2.77 -3.85
N HIS A 300 1.49 -3.81 -4.01
CA HIS A 300 1.83 -4.91 -4.93
C HIS A 300 0.68 -5.32 -5.85
N ASN A 301 0.94 -5.42 -7.15
CA ASN A 301 -0.06 -5.86 -8.13
C ASN A 301 -1.37 -5.04 -8.07
N LEU A 302 -1.24 -3.71 -7.95
CA LEU A 302 -2.36 -2.78 -7.96
C LEU A 302 -2.53 -2.13 -9.34
N ASN A 303 -3.77 -1.95 -9.78
CA ASN A 303 -4.01 -1.28 -11.06
C ASN A 303 -3.81 0.25 -10.97
N SER A 304 -4.31 0.88 -9.90
CA SER A 304 -4.29 2.35 -9.77
C SER A 304 -4.35 2.81 -8.31
N ARG A 305 -4.20 4.12 -8.10
CA ARG A 305 -4.32 4.80 -6.81
C ARG A 305 -3.30 4.26 -5.79
N THR A 306 -2.02 4.54 -6.01
CA THR A 306 -0.94 4.09 -5.11
C THR A 306 -0.14 5.23 -4.45
N PRO A 307 -0.76 6.20 -3.73
CA PRO A 307 -2.18 6.54 -3.66
C PRO A 307 -2.58 7.56 -4.75
N SER A 308 -3.89 7.80 -4.89
CA SER A 308 -4.41 9.03 -5.53
C SER A 308 -4.70 10.05 -4.43
N PHE A 309 -4.05 11.21 -4.44
CA PHE A 309 -4.05 12.15 -3.32
C PHE A 309 -4.50 13.54 -3.78
N ARG A 310 -5.58 14.05 -3.18
CA ARG A 310 -6.11 15.40 -3.38
C ARG A 310 -5.95 16.26 -2.15
N PHE A 311 -5.73 17.55 -2.37
CA PHE A 311 -5.58 18.56 -1.32
C PHE A 311 -4.54 18.17 -0.25
N GLY A 312 -4.53 18.87 0.88
CA GLY A 312 -3.79 18.47 2.06
C GLY A 312 -2.28 18.25 1.87
N HIS A 313 -1.69 17.58 2.85
CA HIS A 313 -0.28 17.25 2.89
C HIS A 313 -0.07 15.75 3.10
N GLY A 314 0.73 15.16 2.20
CA GLY A 314 1.08 13.75 2.26
C GLY A 314 2.59 13.56 2.43
N HIS A 315 3.01 12.72 3.36
CA HIS A 315 4.41 12.29 3.46
C HIS A 315 4.50 10.79 3.18
N ILE A 316 5.14 10.44 2.06
CA ILE A 316 5.18 9.08 1.53
C ILE A 316 6.65 8.66 1.45
N PHE A 317 7.11 7.77 2.33
CA PHE A 317 8.53 7.42 2.38
C PHE A 317 8.85 5.96 2.69
N ASN A 318 10.01 5.48 2.22
CA ASN A 318 10.45 4.09 2.33
C ASN A 318 9.38 3.06 1.92
N ASN A 319 8.48 3.36 0.98
CA ASN A 319 7.51 2.39 0.47
C ASN A 319 8.10 1.60 -0.70
N VAL A 320 7.59 0.40 -0.93
CA VAL A 320 7.92 -0.42 -2.11
C VAL A 320 6.69 -0.58 -2.98
N PHE A 321 6.82 -0.22 -4.26
CA PHE A 321 5.78 -0.30 -5.28
C PHE A 321 6.17 -1.35 -6.33
N ASP A 322 5.59 -2.55 -6.25
CA ASP A 322 5.96 -3.68 -7.08
C ASP A 322 4.82 -4.09 -8.03
N ALA A 323 5.13 -4.20 -9.32
CA ALA A 323 4.17 -4.68 -10.32
C ALA A 323 2.83 -3.92 -10.36
N ASN A 324 2.82 -2.66 -9.92
CA ASN A 324 1.67 -1.78 -10.05
C ASN A 324 1.60 -1.23 -11.49
N ALA A 325 0.38 -1.03 -11.99
CA ALA A 325 0.14 -0.41 -13.30
C ALA A 325 0.11 1.13 -13.24
N ASP A 326 0.19 1.70 -12.05
CA ASP A 326 0.20 3.13 -11.80
C ASP A 326 0.97 3.46 -10.51
N GLY A 327 1.33 4.72 -10.32
CA GLY A 327 2.03 5.21 -9.14
C GLY A 327 1.24 6.23 -8.31
N ILE A 328 1.97 7.09 -7.63
CA ILE A 328 1.44 8.19 -6.81
C ILE A 328 0.89 9.27 -7.75
N ASN A 329 -0.41 9.57 -7.62
CA ASN A 329 -1.06 10.66 -8.35
C ASN A 329 -1.38 11.81 -7.40
N THR A 330 -0.69 12.94 -7.54
CA THR A 330 -0.97 14.16 -6.76
C THR A 330 -1.91 15.09 -7.53
N ARG A 331 -2.97 15.56 -6.88
CA ARG A 331 -4.09 16.25 -7.54
C ARG A 331 -4.62 17.41 -6.70
N ASP A 332 -5.35 18.32 -7.34
CA ASP A 332 -6.16 19.36 -6.67
C ASP A 332 -5.43 20.11 -5.55
N GLY A 333 -4.23 20.61 -5.84
CA GLY A 333 -3.43 21.39 -4.89
C GLY A 333 -2.70 20.59 -3.80
N ALA A 334 -2.78 19.25 -3.81
CA ALA A 334 -2.06 18.40 -2.87
C ALA A 334 -0.57 18.71 -2.83
N GLN A 335 0.02 18.66 -1.62
CA GLN A 335 1.45 18.86 -1.39
C GLN A 335 2.07 17.59 -0.84
N LEU A 336 2.82 16.87 -1.67
CA LEU A 336 3.45 15.62 -1.27
C LEU A 336 4.95 15.77 -1.02
N LEU A 337 5.45 15.15 0.04
CA LEU A 337 6.86 14.86 0.24
C LEU A 337 7.07 13.37 0.01
N VAL A 338 7.86 13.02 -1.01
CA VAL A 338 8.03 11.64 -1.48
C VAL A 338 9.50 11.25 -1.38
N GLU A 339 9.86 10.45 -0.38
CA GLU A 339 11.27 10.21 -0.01
C GLU A 339 11.67 8.73 0.06
N ASN A 340 12.79 8.36 -0.57
CA ASN A 340 13.41 7.02 -0.48
C ASN A 340 12.46 5.83 -0.75
N ASN A 341 11.43 6.04 -1.57
CA ASN A 341 10.58 4.95 -2.02
C ASN A 341 11.22 4.22 -3.20
N VAL A 342 10.81 2.97 -3.43
CA VAL A 342 11.34 2.11 -4.48
C VAL A 342 10.22 1.60 -5.37
N TRP A 343 10.37 1.77 -6.67
CA TRP A 343 9.48 1.21 -7.69
C TRP A 343 10.18 0.07 -8.41
N THR A 344 9.48 -1.03 -8.64
CA THR A 344 9.99 -2.14 -9.46
C THR A 344 9.02 -2.51 -10.56
N ASN A 345 9.55 -2.68 -11.78
CA ASN A 345 8.89 -2.93 -13.06
C ASN A 345 8.64 -1.68 -13.95
N PRO A 346 9.66 -1.22 -14.72
CA PRO A 346 9.60 0.04 -15.48
C PRO A 346 8.56 0.10 -16.59
N ALA A 347 8.13 -1.04 -17.14
CA ALA A 347 7.38 -1.06 -18.40
C ALA A 347 5.95 -0.47 -18.30
N LYS A 348 5.44 -0.22 -17.09
CA LYS A 348 4.05 0.22 -16.87
C LYS A 348 3.89 1.26 -15.76
N GLN A 349 4.97 1.79 -15.20
CA GLN A 349 4.86 2.62 -13.99
C GLN A 349 4.99 4.10 -14.35
N LYS A 350 4.02 4.88 -13.87
CA LYS A 350 4.12 6.34 -13.70
C LYS A 350 4.39 6.58 -12.21
N PRO A 351 5.64 6.49 -11.73
CA PRO A 351 5.92 6.34 -10.30
C PRO A 351 5.35 7.48 -9.46
N LEU A 352 5.50 8.71 -9.97
CA LEU A 352 4.98 9.92 -9.36
C LEU A 352 4.59 10.92 -10.46
N TYR A 353 3.33 11.33 -10.47
CA TYR A 353 2.79 12.22 -11.48
C TYR A 353 1.66 13.06 -10.91
N SER A 354 1.23 14.07 -11.67
CA SER A 354 0.09 14.90 -11.31
C SER A 354 -1.00 14.86 -12.37
N THR A 355 -2.25 14.84 -11.90
CA THR A 355 -3.45 15.14 -12.69
C THR A 355 -4.17 16.29 -11.99
N ASP A 356 -4.71 17.25 -12.72
CA ASP A 356 -5.55 18.32 -12.14
C ASP A 356 -4.85 19.19 -11.07
N GLY A 357 -3.52 19.34 -11.15
CA GLY A 357 -2.79 20.41 -10.44
C GLY A 357 -2.41 20.12 -8.99
N GLY A 358 -1.84 18.96 -8.71
CA GLY A 358 -1.13 18.67 -7.46
C GLY A 358 0.39 18.80 -7.59
N PHE A 359 1.09 18.72 -6.46
CA PHE A 359 2.52 18.96 -6.37
C PHE A 359 3.24 17.89 -5.55
N ALA A 360 4.52 17.68 -5.84
CA ALA A 360 5.38 16.79 -5.07
C ALA A 360 6.83 17.27 -5.00
N VAL A 361 7.42 17.16 -3.81
CA VAL A 361 8.86 17.25 -3.58
C VAL A 361 9.39 15.82 -3.48
N ALA A 362 10.17 15.38 -4.47
CA ALA A 362 10.71 14.02 -4.54
C ALA A 362 12.21 13.99 -4.22
N ARG A 363 12.64 13.13 -3.29
CA ARG A 363 14.06 13.02 -2.88
C ARG A 363 14.48 11.57 -2.66
N GLY A 364 15.67 11.19 -3.14
CA GLY A 364 16.28 9.89 -2.86
C GLY A 364 15.48 8.65 -3.32
N ASN A 365 14.44 8.82 -4.13
CA ASN A 365 13.63 7.72 -4.66
C ASN A 365 14.37 6.91 -5.72
N ASP A 366 14.13 5.60 -5.74
CA ASP A 366 14.48 4.74 -6.85
C ASP A 366 13.23 4.48 -7.70
N PHE A 367 13.09 5.20 -8.80
CA PHE A 367 11.92 5.11 -9.68
C PHE A 367 11.91 3.87 -10.59
N GLY A 368 12.89 2.96 -10.46
CA GLY A 368 12.89 1.70 -11.18
C GLY A 368 12.95 1.84 -12.70
N GLY A 369 13.46 2.97 -13.21
CA GLY A 369 13.51 3.32 -14.63
C GLY A 369 12.39 4.28 -15.10
N GLY A 370 11.40 4.57 -14.25
CA GLY A 370 10.45 5.68 -14.47
C GLY A 370 11.00 7.02 -13.96
N GLU A 371 10.13 8.02 -13.88
CA GLU A 371 10.51 9.37 -13.43
C GLU A 371 9.40 10.05 -12.61
N ASN A 372 9.77 11.13 -11.92
CA ASN A 372 8.82 12.08 -11.35
C ASN A 372 8.41 13.09 -12.43
N THR A 373 7.11 13.15 -12.74
CA THR A 373 6.52 14.15 -13.65
C THR A 373 5.61 15.14 -12.92
N ALA A 374 5.43 15.01 -11.61
CA ALA A 374 4.65 15.96 -10.82
C ALA A 374 5.40 17.30 -10.69
N PRO A 375 4.71 18.45 -10.84
CA PRO A 375 5.30 19.75 -10.55
C PRO A 375 5.83 19.83 -9.11
N ALA A 376 6.93 20.54 -8.91
CA ALA A 376 7.53 20.71 -7.60
C ALA A 376 6.62 21.53 -6.67
N GLY A 377 6.39 21.02 -5.47
CA GLY A 377 5.63 21.68 -4.41
C GLY A 377 6.51 22.47 -3.45
N ASN A 378 5.91 22.91 -2.34
CA ASN A 378 6.61 23.62 -1.27
C ASN A 378 6.70 22.85 0.06
N PHE A 379 6.09 21.66 0.15
CA PHE A 379 6.16 20.81 1.34
C PHE A 379 7.50 20.08 1.43
N ASN A 380 8.45 20.72 2.11
CA ASN A 380 9.85 20.28 2.18
C ASN A 380 10.21 19.50 3.46
N SER A 381 9.34 19.52 4.47
CA SER A 381 9.59 18.87 5.77
C SER A 381 8.26 18.61 6.49
N PRO A 382 8.03 17.40 7.03
CA PRO A 382 6.89 17.13 7.89
C PRO A 382 7.11 17.70 9.30
N PRO A 383 6.05 17.95 10.08
CA PRO A 383 6.15 18.49 11.43
C PRO A 383 6.42 17.43 12.51
N TYR A 384 7.07 16.31 12.18
CA TYR A 384 7.43 15.23 13.11
C TYR A 384 8.81 14.67 12.79
N SER A 385 9.45 14.04 13.78
CA SER A 385 10.72 13.34 13.61
C SER A 385 10.55 12.03 12.86
N TYR A 386 11.49 11.72 11.97
CA TYR A 386 11.53 10.48 11.21
C TYR A 386 12.96 10.16 10.77
N SER A 387 13.20 8.92 10.37
CA SER A 387 14.46 8.47 9.79
C SER A 387 14.19 7.77 8.47
N LEU A 388 15.00 8.08 7.47
CA LEU A 388 14.95 7.42 6.17
C LEU A 388 15.85 6.18 6.16
N GLN A 389 15.38 5.12 5.51
CA GLN A 389 16.20 3.97 5.17
C GLN A 389 16.79 4.20 3.78
N SER A 390 17.91 3.57 3.44
CA SER A 390 18.37 3.58 2.05
C SER A 390 17.33 2.89 1.15
N THR A 391 17.28 3.22 -0.14
CA THR A 391 16.40 2.53 -1.10
C THR A 391 16.72 1.04 -1.18
N THR A 392 18.00 0.65 -1.11
CA THR A 392 18.41 -0.76 -1.04
C THR A 392 17.82 -1.48 0.19
N THR A 393 17.93 -0.87 1.37
CA THR A 393 17.37 -1.42 2.62
C THR A 393 15.85 -1.45 2.57
N THR A 394 15.23 -0.40 2.04
CA THR A 394 13.79 -0.32 1.83
C THR A 394 13.31 -1.49 0.97
N ARG A 395 13.97 -1.72 -0.18
CA ARG A 395 13.63 -2.82 -1.09
C ARG A 395 13.80 -4.19 -0.44
N SER A 396 14.86 -4.40 0.33
CA SER A 396 15.12 -5.69 0.97
C SER A 396 14.18 -5.97 2.14
N ASN A 397 13.75 -4.95 2.89
CA ASN A 397 13.07 -5.16 4.16
C ASN A 397 11.55 -5.10 4.04
N VAL A 398 11.00 -4.14 3.29
CA VAL A 398 9.56 -3.87 3.27
C VAL A 398 8.73 -5.08 2.82
N PRO A 399 9.08 -5.80 1.73
CA PRO A 399 8.31 -7.00 1.33
C PRO A 399 8.30 -8.13 2.36
N ASN A 400 9.28 -8.14 3.29
CA ASN A 400 9.42 -9.17 4.32
C ASN A 400 8.79 -8.75 5.66
N THR A 401 8.45 -7.47 5.83
CA THR A 401 8.00 -6.90 7.11
C THR A 401 6.64 -6.22 6.99
N ALA A 402 6.14 -5.94 5.79
CA ALA A 402 4.82 -5.38 5.59
C ALA A 402 3.71 -6.45 5.64
N GLY A 403 2.56 -6.08 6.20
CA GLY A 403 1.37 -6.93 6.29
C GLY A 403 1.18 -7.59 7.66
N GLN A 404 0.23 -8.51 7.75
CA GLN A 404 -0.11 -9.20 9.00
C GLN A 404 0.98 -10.22 9.37
N ASN A 405 1.93 -9.81 10.19
CA ASN A 405 3.04 -10.66 10.66
C ASN A 405 3.40 -10.45 12.14
N LEU A 406 2.58 -9.71 12.89
CA LEU A 406 2.74 -9.51 14.33
C LEU A 406 2.07 -10.62 15.13
N SER A 407 2.52 -10.77 16.37
CA SER A 407 1.93 -11.62 17.40
C SER A 407 1.76 -10.79 18.68
N PHE A 408 0.60 -10.90 19.32
CA PHE A 408 0.21 -10.14 20.52
C PHE A 408 -0.04 -11.03 21.72
#